data_AF-A0A9R0WTL2-F1
#
_entry.id   AF-A0A9R0WTL2-F1
#
_cell.length_a   1.000
_cell.length_b   1.000
_cell.length_c   1.000
_cell.angle_alpha   90.00
_cell.angle_beta   90.00
_cell.angle_gamma   90.00
#
_symmetry.space_group_name_H-M   'P 1'
#
loop_
_entity.id
_entity.type
_entity.pdbx_description
1 polymer ?
#
loop_
_entity_poly.entity_id
_entity_poly.type
_entity_poly.pdbx_seq_one_letter_code
_entity_poly.pdbx_strand_id
1 'polypeptide(L)'
;MGLSLNIDISATSFFKPVTVVQFVLEFLNLRDASRPLTDRDRVKIKKALRGVRVETNHQEDQIRRYKITGITPVPMSQLIFPIDERGTRMSVVQYFMQRYNYNLQYTSWPCLQSGSDARPVYLPMEACKIVEGQRYSKKLNDKQVTNILRATCQRPQQREQSIREMVLHNKYAEDKFAQEFGINVCSDLVSVPARVLPPPMLRYHDSGKEKTCAPSVGLWNMINKVLVI
;
A
#
# COMPACT_ATOMS: atom_id res chain seq x y z
N MET A 1 -27.96 -21.18 -17.65
CA MET A 1 -26.78 -20.82 -16.82
C MET A 1 -27.17 -21.09 -15.38
N GLY A 2 -26.38 -21.89 -14.66
CA GLY A 2 -26.58 -22.14 -13.23
C GLY A 2 -25.94 -21.05 -12.37
N LEU A 3 -25.58 -21.39 -11.13
CA LEU A 3 -24.77 -20.55 -10.26
C LEU A 3 -23.36 -20.36 -10.83
N SER A 4 -22.84 -19.13 -10.76
CA SER A 4 -21.51 -18.79 -11.27
C SER A 4 -20.67 -18.14 -10.17
N LEU A 5 -19.41 -18.53 -10.07
CA LEU A 5 -18.42 -17.89 -9.22
C LEU A 5 -17.58 -16.93 -10.06
N ASN A 6 -17.63 -15.63 -9.75
CA ASN A 6 -16.82 -14.63 -10.45
C ASN A 6 -15.48 -14.42 -9.72
N ILE A 7 -14.39 -14.65 -10.44
CA ILE A 7 -13.03 -14.53 -9.92
C ILE A 7 -12.25 -13.58 -10.83
N ASP A 8 -11.55 -12.63 -10.21
CA ASP A 8 -10.66 -11.71 -10.92
C ASP A 8 -9.42 -11.40 -10.05
N ILE A 9 -8.33 -11.04 -10.73
CA ILE A 9 -7.09 -10.67 -10.08
C ILE A 9 -7.11 -9.17 -9.81
N SER A 10 -6.80 -8.80 -8.57
CA SER A 10 -6.61 -7.41 -8.17
C SER A 10 -5.24 -7.22 -7.53
N ALA A 11 -4.74 -5.99 -7.61
CA ALA A 11 -3.49 -5.60 -6.96
C ALA A 11 -3.73 -4.34 -6.14
N THR A 12 -3.08 -4.26 -4.99
CA THR A 12 -3.10 -3.07 -4.15
C THR A 12 -1.76 -2.91 -3.43
N SER A 13 -1.50 -1.71 -2.93
CA SER A 13 -0.24 -1.38 -2.27
C SER A 13 -0.30 -1.74 -0.78
N PHE A 14 0.81 -2.28 -0.28
CA PHE A 14 1.02 -2.60 1.13
C PHE A 14 2.31 -1.96 1.62
N PHE A 15 2.39 -1.67 2.92
CA PHE A 15 3.65 -1.30 3.55
C PHE A 15 4.58 -2.51 3.55
N LYS A 16 5.84 -2.29 3.16
CA LYS A 16 6.89 -3.30 3.29
C LYS A 16 7.17 -3.57 4.78
N PRO A 17 7.39 -4.83 5.19
CA PRO A 17 7.71 -5.19 6.57
C PRO A 17 9.20 -4.93 6.90
N VAL A 18 9.61 -3.66 6.82
CA VAL A 18 10.99 -3.21 7.08
C VAL A 18 11.11 -2.46 8.40
N THR A 19 12.34 -2.22 8.87
CA THR A 19 12.56 -1.34 10.02
C THR A 19 12.07 0.07 9.71
N VAL A 20 11.63 0.80 10.73
CA VAL A 20 11.13 2.17 10.53
C VAL A 20 12.25 3.08 10.03
N VAL A 21 13.49 2.87 10.47
CA VAL A 21 14.67 3.57 9.94
C VAL A 21 14.80 3.36 8.44
N GLN A 22 14.79 2.10 7.97
CA GLN A 22 14.88 1.80 6.54
C GLN A 22 13.73 2.43 5.75
N PHE A 23 12.50 2.35 6.28
CA PHE A 23 11.35 3.01 5.66
C PHE A 23 11.57 4.52 5.51
N VAL A 24 12.07 5.20 6.55
CA VAL A 24 12.33 6.65 6.51
C VAL A 24 13.40 7.00 5.48
N LEU A 25 14.48 6.23 5.40
CA LEU A 25 15.55 6.42 4.42
C LEU A 25 15.03 6.26 2.99
N GLU A 26 14.27 5.19 2.70
CA GLU A 26 13.64 4.97 1.39
C GLU A 26 12.62 6.06 1.06
N PHE A 27 11.79 6.45 2.03
CA PHE A 27 10.69 7.39 1.84
C PHE A 27 11.17 8.82 1.58
N LEU A 28 12.24 9.24 2.27
CA LEU A 28 12.84 10.57 2.12
C LEU A 28 14.00 10.59 1.11
N ASN A 29 14.35 9.43 0.53
CA ASN A 29 15.48 9.26 -0.38
C ASN A 29 16.81 9.72 0.24
N LEU A 30 17.07 9.30 1.49
CA LEU A 30 18.28 9.62 2.24
C LEU A 30 19.30 8.49 2.11
N ARG A 31 20.55 8.85 1.81
CA ARG A 31 21.67 7.92 1.81
C ARG A 31 22.40 7.84 3.14
N ASP A 32 22.31 8.92 3.92
CA ASP A 32 22.99 9.06 5.19
C ASP A 32 21.97 9.30 6.31
N ALA A 33 22.05 8.46 7.33
CA ALA A 33 21.20 8.46 8.50
C ALA A 33 21.82 9.22 9.69
N SER A 34 23.08 9.65 9.58
CA SER A 34 23.80 10.39 10.63
C SER A 34 23.20 11.80 10.88
N ARG A 35 22.63 12.39 9.82
CA ARG A 35 22.09 13.74 9.87
C ARG A 35 20.77 13.80 10.66
N PRO A 36 20.55 14.86 11.46
CA PRO A 36 19.25 15.12 12.06
C PRO A 36 18.16 15.31 10.99
N LEU A 37 16.94 14.88 11.30
CA LEU A 37 15.79 15.11 10.43
C LEU A 37 15.32 16.57 10.54
N THR A 38 15.08 17.21 9.40
CA THR A 38 14.48 18.55 9.37
C THR A 38 13.03 18.50 9.84
N ASP A 39 12.48 19.63 10.31
CA ASP A 39 11.07 19.70 10.70
C ASP A 39 10.12 19.37 9.53
N ARG A 40 10.51 19.76 8.31
CA ARG A 40 9.78 19.41 7.09
C ARG A 40 9.74 17.90 6.87
N ASP A 41 10.86 17.22 7.06
CA ASP A 41 10.97 15.77 6.94
C ASP A 41 10.17 15.06 8.03
N ARG A 42 10.27 15.53 9.28
CA ARG A 42 9.48 15.04 10.42
C ARG A 42 7.98 15.10 10.12
N VAL A 43 7.48 16.22 9.60
CA VAL A 43 6.06 16.36 9.24
C VAL A 43 5.65 15.39 8.13
N LYS A 44 6.50 15.17 7.13
CA LYS A 44 6.25 14.16 6.07
C LYS A 44 6.19 12.75 6.64
N ILE A 45 7.15 12.36 7.48
CA ILE A 45 7.18 11.04 8.10
C ILE A 45 5.96 10.87 9.01
N LYS A 46 5.60 11.89 9.81
CA LYS A 46 4.40 11.87 10.67
C LYS A 46 3.16 11.61 9.83
N LYS A 47 2.99 12.33 8.71
CA LYS A 47 1.88 12.10 7.78
C LYS A 47 1.92 10.70 7.17
N ALA A 48 3.09 10.15 6.83
CA ALA A 48 3.22 8.84 6.21
C ALA A 48 2.96 7.66 7.18
N LEU A 49 3.44 7.75 8.41
CA LEU A 49 3.38 6.68 9.40
C LEU A 49 2.17 6.75 10.34
N ARG A 50 1.45 7.88 10.42
CA ARG A 50 0.24 7.96 11.26
C ARG A 50 -0.76 6.86 10.88
N GLY A 51 -1.16 6.09 11.89
CA GLY A 51 -2.06 4.95 11.79
C GLY A 51 -1.41 3.60 11.50
N VAL A 52 -0.13 3.58 11.12
CA VAL A 52 0.63 2.35 10.84
C VAL A 52 0.95 1.64 12.15
N ARG A 53 0.83 0.31 12.16
CA ARG A 53 1.25 -0.54 13.28
C ARG A 53 2.70 -0.94 13.13
N VAL A 54 3.44 -0.85 14.21
CA VAL A 54 4.82 -1.32 14.32
C VAL A 54 4.93 -2.33 15.43
N GLU A 55 5.89 -3.22 15.31
CA GLU A 55 6.30 -4.14 16.36
C GLU A 55 7.69 -3.78 16.85
N THR A 56 7.91 -3.93 18.16
CA THR A 56 9.19 -3.66 18.78
C THR A 56 10.10 -4.87 18.73
N ASN A 57 11.39 -4.67 18.44
CA ASN A 57 12.39 -5.73 18.30
C ASN A 57 13.56 -5.62 19.30
N HIS A 58 13.48 -4.73 20.29
CA HIS A 58 14.54 -4.53 21.29
C HIS A 58 14.51 -5.53 22.46
N GLN A 59 13.48 -6.38 22.53
CA GLN A 59 13.36 -7.48 23.50
C GLN A 59 13.17 -8.78 22.73
N GLU A 60 14.03 -9.77 22.96
CA GLU A 60 13.98 -11.05 22.25
C GLU A 60 12.72 -11.87 22.59
N ASP A 61 12.20 -11.71 23.81
CA ASP A 61 11.11 -12.53 24.35
C ASP A 61 9.72 -11.85 24.26
N GLN A 62 9.66 -10.57 23.88
CA GLN A 62 8.40 -9.81 23.85
C GLN A 62 8.26 -8.94 22.59
N ILE A 63 7.47 -9.44 21.64
CA ILE A 63 7.01 -8.67 20.49
C ILE A 63 5.74 -7.92 20.85
N ARG A 64 5.86 -6.60 21.05
CA ARG A 64 4.71 -5.73 21.33
C ARG A 64 4.35 -4.92 20.09
N ARG A 65 3.05 -4.81 19.81
CA ARG A 65 2.52 -4.06 18.66
C ARG A 65 1.93 -2.73 19.11
N TYR A 66 2.31 -1.67 18.42
CA TYR A 66 1.89 -0.30 18.70
C TYR A 66 1.33 0.37 17.44
N LYS A 67 0.26 1.15 17.58
CA LYS A 67 -0.25 1.99 16.49
C LYS A 67 0.38 3.39 16.61
N ILE A 68 1.03 3.85 15.56
CA ILE A 68 1.68 5.16 15.54
C ILE A 68 0.61 6.26 15.51
N THR A 69 0.64 7.14 16.51
CA THR A 69 -0.23 8.32 16.61
C THR A 69 0.50 9.59 16.17
N GLY A 70 1.82 9.66 16.38
CA GLY A 70 2.62 10.84 16.09
C GLY A 70 4.13 10.58 16.01
N ILE A 71 4.88 11.67 15.93
CA ILE A 71 6.34 11.72 15.97
C ILE A 71 6.72 12.91 16.85
N THR A 72 7.67 12.71 17.76
CA THR A 72 8.07 13.73 18.72
C THR A 72 8.66 14.96 18.02
N PRO A 73 8.43 16.18 18.55
CA PRO A 73 8.96 17.40 17.94
C PRO A 73 10.47 17.59 18.21
N VAL A 74 11.01 16.91 19.21
CA VAL A 74 12.43 16.99 19.61
C VAL A 74 13.16 15.67 19.33
N PRO A 75 14.49 15.71 19.17
CA PRO A 75 15.34 14.52 19.13
C PRO A 75 15.18 13.65 20.37
N MET A 76 15.38 12.34 20.22
CA MET A 76 15.25 11.40 21.33
C MET A 76 16.29 11.60 22.44
N SER A 77 17.47 12.16 22.11
CA SER A 77 18.49 12.55 23.08
C SER A 77 18.02 13.65 24.03
N GLN A 78 17.14 14.55 23.58
CA GLN A 78 16.59 15.66 24.35
C GLN A 78 15.19 15.36 24.92
N LEU A 79 14.61 14.22 24.54
CA LEU A 79 13.26 13.84 24.94
C LEU A 79 13.27 13.22 26.33
N ILE A 80 12.93 14.02 27.35
CA ILE A 80 12.83 13.61 28.75
C ILE A 80 11.38 13.25 29.08
N PHE A 81 11.16 12.07 29.67
CA PHE A 81 9.83 11.60 30.06
C PHE A 81 9.84 11.00 31.48
N PRO A 82 8.71 11.07 32.20
CA PRO A 82 8.57 10.41 33.50
C PRO A 82 8.47 8.89 33.32
N ILE A 83 9.27 8.12 34.07
CA ILE A 83 9.30 6.65 34.00
C ILE A 83 8.33 6.03 35.01
N ASP A 84 8.16 6.70 36.15
CA ASP A 84 7.39 6.24 37.28
C ASP A 84 6.54 7.38 37.88
N GLU A 85 5.65 7.01 38.79
CA GLU A 85 4.83 7.95 39.55
C GLU A 85 5.65 8.73 40.60
N ARG A 86 6.89 8.31 40.86
CA ARG A 86 7.83 8.98 41.79
C ARG A 86 8.50 10.20 41.16
N GLY A 87 8.28 10.43 39.86
CA GLY A 87 8.79 11.59 39.15
C GLY A 87 10.21 11.41 38.63
N THR A 88 10.75 10.18 38.59
CA THR A 88 12.05 9.91 37.99
C THR A 88 11.98 10.23 36.50
N ARG A 89 12.81 11.19 36.07
CA ARG A 89 12.88 11.64 34.67
C ARG A 89 14.18 11.18 34.05
N MET A 90 14.12 10.60 32.85
CA MET A 90 15.30 10.31 32.05
C MET A 90 15.01 10.52 30.57
N SER A 91 16.06 10.61 29.77
CA SER A 91 15.90 10.63 28.32
C SER A 91 15.56 9.24 27.78
N VAL A 92 14.97 9.17 26.58
CA VAL A 92 14.74 7.87 25.91
C VAL A 92 16.05 7.13 25.70
N VAL A 93 17.14 7.83 25.39
CA VAL A 93 18.46 7.23 25.22
C VAL A 93 18.94 6.56 26.52
N GLN A 94 18.84 7.26 27.64
CA GLN A 94 19.22 6.72 28.95
C GLN A 94 18.35 5.53 29.36
N TYR A 95 17.04 5.61 29.11
CA TYR A 95 16.11 4.52 29.43
C TYR A 95 16.45 3.24 28.68
N PHE A 96 16.67 3.32 27.37
CA PHE A 96 17.01 2.14 26.57
C PHE A 96 18.37 1.54 26.95
N MET A 97 19.36 2.38 27.27
CA MET A 97 20.65 1.90 27.75
C MET A 97 20.53 1.20 29.12
N GLN A 98 19.86 1.82 30.10
CA GLN A 98 19.79 1.27 31.46
C GLN A 98 18.84 0.07 31.58
N ARG A 99 17.69 0.11 30.89
CA ARG A 99 16.63 -0.89 31.04
C ARG A 99 16.81 -2.10 30.14
N TYR A 100 17.38 -1.90 28.96
CA TYR A 100 17.50 -2.92 27.91
C TYR A 100 18.93 -3.18 27.46
N ASN A 101 19.94 -2.46 28.00
CA ASN A 101 21.31 -2.53 27.51
C ASN A 101 21.43 -2.29 25.99
N TYR A 102 20.58 -1.39 25.46
CA TYR A 102 20.46 -1.13 24.04
C TYR A 102 21.08 0.23 23.68
N ASN A 103 22.19 0.21 22.94
CA ASN A 103 22.87 1.43 22.50
C ASN A 103 22.27 1.97 21.19
N LEU A 104 21.45 3.00 21.32
CA LEU A 104 20.73 3.65 20.22
C LEU A 104 21.69 4.45 19.33
N GLN A 105 21.67 4.20 18.02
CA GLN A 105 22.59 4.84 17.08
C GLN A 105 22.05 6.19 16.58
N TYR A 106 20.73 6.30 16.41
CA TYR A 106 20.10 7.46 15.80
C TYR A 106 19.60 8.49 16.82
N THR A 107 20.45 8.84 17.79
CA THR A 107 20.05 9.67 18.95
C THR A 107 19.58 11.09 18.59
N SER A 108 19.95 11.59 17.41
CA SER A 108 19.50 12.87 16.86
C SER A 108 18.11 12.82 16.20
N TRP A 109 17.55 11.62 16.01
CA TRP A 109 16.24 11.42 15.41
C TRP A 109 15.13 11.50 16.45
N PRO A 110 13.90 11.89 16.06
CA PRO A 110 12.74 11.86 16.94
C PRO A 110 12.24 10.43 17.18
N CYS A 111 11.47 10.25 18.25
CA CYS A 111 10.76 9.00 18.52
C CYS A 111 9.42 8.94 17.79
N LEU A 112 8.95 7.73 17.51
CA LEU A 112 7.54 7.47 17.24
C LEU A 112 6.75 7.65 18.53
N GLN A 113 5.54 8.20 18.40
CA GLN A 113 4.59 8.30 19.50
C GLN A 113 3.47 7.28 19.32
N SER A 114 3.10 6.63 20.41
CA SER A 114 1.91 5.79 20.56
C SER A 114 1.27 6.06 21.93
N GLY A 115 0.23 5.30 22.27
CA GLY A 115 -0.54 5.50 23.50
C GLY A 115 -1.48 6.71 23.46
N SER A 116 -1.87 7.17 24.64
CA SER A 116 -2.75 8.33 24.85
C SER A 116 -1.96 9.56 25.29
N ASP A 117 -2.55 10.74 25.20
CA ASP A 117 -1.89 11.98 25.68
C ASP A 117 -1.57 11.95 27.18
N ALA A 118 -2.38 11.24 27.99
CA ALA A 118 -2.14 11.06 29.42
C ALA A 118 -1.01 10.06 29.73
N ARG A 119 -0.75 9.11 28.83
CA ARG A 119 0.27 8.06 28.96
C ARG A 119 0.92 7.82 27.60
N PRO A 120 1.80 8.75 27.17
CA PRO A 120 2.46 8.64 25.88
C PRO A 120 3.51 7.52 25.91
N VAL A 121 3.63 6.81 24.80
CA VAL A 121 4.68 5.82 24.59
C VAL A 121 5.63 6.35 23.52
N TYR A 122 6.91 6.43 23.84
CA TYR A 122 7.96 6.89 22.93
C TYR A 122 8.81 5.71 22.47
N LEU A 123 8.82 5.47 21.17
CA LEU A 123 9.53 4.33 20.58
C LEU A 123 10.63 4.83 19.63
N PRO A 124 11.91 4.49 19.88
CA PRO A 124 12.98 4.72 18.92
C PRO A 124 12.66 4.03 17.58
N MET A 125 12.90 4.73 16.47
CA MET A 125 12.61 4.18 15.13
C MET A 125 13.45 2.93 14.81
N GLU A 126 14.67 2.84 15.34
CA GLU A 126 15.55 1.68 15.15
C GLU A 126 15.08 0.42 15.89
N ALA A 127 14.31 0.62 16.96
CA ALA A 127 13.73 -0.45 17.77
C ALA A 127 12.33 -0.86 17.27
N CYS A 128 11.94 -0.46 16.05
CA CYS A 128 10.61 -0.68 15.48
C CYS A 128 10.66 -1.25 14.05
N LYS A 129 9.83 -2.25 13.79
CA LYS A 129 9.58 -2.83 12.46
C LYS A 129 8.12 -2.63 12.06
N ILE A 130 7.85 -2.30 10.80
CA ILE A 130 6.48 -2.18 10.30
C ILE A 130 5.86 -3.58 10.21
N VAL A 131 4.67 -3.75 10.79
CA VAL A 131 3.94 -5.03 10.72
C VAL A 131 3.51 -5.32 9.28
N GLU A 132 3.67 -6.57 8.85
CA GLU A 132 3.30 -7.04 7.52
C GLU A 132 1.78 -6.97 7.24
N GLY A 133 1.39 -6.98 5.97
CA GLY A 133 -0.01 -7.07 5.55
C GLY A 133 -0.82 -5.79 5.75
N GLN A 134 -0.15 -4.67 6.05
CA GLN A 134 -0.82 -3.38 6.23
C GLN A 134 -1.01 -2.66 4.90
N ARG A 135 -2.27 -2.53 4.45
CA ARG A 135 -2.62 -1.82 3.22
C ARG A 135 -2.20 -0.35 3.27
N TYR A 136 -1.52 0.12 2.23
CA TYR A 136 -1.18 1.53 2.05
C TYR A 136 -2.37 2.29 1.46
N SER A 137 -3.04 3.09 2.28
CA SER A 137 -4.29 3.78 1.88
C SER A 137 -4.10 5.23 1.44
N LYS A 138 -2.86 5.73 1.39
CA LYS A 138 -2.55 7.12 1.02
C LYS A 138 -2.31 7.23 -0.48
N LYS A 139 -2.39 8.46 -1.02
CA LYS A 139 -2.09 8.71 -2.43
C LYS A 139 -0.63 8.33 -2.72
N LEU A 140 -0.45 7.49 -3.74
CA LEU A 140 0.85 7.12 -4.27
C LEU A 140 1.41 8.26 -5.13
N ASN A 141 2.73 8.36 -5.21
CA ASN A 141 3.37 9.30 -6.14
C ASN A 141 3.31 8.77 -7.59
N ASP A 142 3.55 9.65 -8.57
CA ASP A 142 3.38 9.31 -9.99
C ASP A 142 4.27 8.14 -10.44
N LYS A 143 5.49 8.04 -9.88
CA LYS A 143 6.40 6.91 -10.13
C LYS A 143 5.84 5.60 -9.59
N GLN A 144 5.29 5.60 -8.38
CA GLN A 144 4.63 4.44 -7.77
C GLN A 144 3.38 4.05 -8.54
N VAL A 145 2.54 5.00 -8.95
CA VAL A 145 1.37 4.76 -9.81
C VAL A 145 1.79 4.13 -11.12
N THR A 146 2.81 4.69 -11.79
CA THR A 146 3.35 4.15 -13.04
C THR A 146 3.86 2.71 -12.87
N ASN A 147 4.54 2.42 -11.77
CA ASN A 147 5.02 1.08 -11.48
C ASN A 147 3.87 0.08 -11.24
N ILE A 148 2.83 0.49 -10.52
CA ILE A 148 1.62 -0.33 -10.36
C ILE A 148 0.98 -0.58 -11.72
N LEU A 149 0.75 0.47 -12.52
CA LEU A 149 0.17 0.34 -13.85
C LEU A 149 0.98 -0.62 -14.73
N ARG A 150 2.31 -0.50 -14.74
CA ARG A 150 3.17 -1.42 -15.48
C ARG A 150 3.06 -2.86 -15.00
N ALA A 151 2.93 -3.06 -13.69
CA ALA A 151 2.80 -4.39 -13.10
C ALA A 151 1.41 -5.00 -13.31
N THR A 152 0.35 -4.19 -13.41
CA THR A 152 -1.04 -4.66 -13.43
C THR A 152 -1.70 -4.64 -14.81
N CYS A 153 -1.21 -3.81 -15.75
CA CYS A 153 -1.77 -3.71 -17.09
C CYS A 153 -1.32 -4.89 -17.96
N GLN A 154 -2.05 -5.99 -17.85
CA GLN A 154 -1.83 -7.20 -18.65
C GLN A 154 -2.76 -7.25 -19.87
N ARG A 155 -2.29 -7.89 -20.95
CA ARG A 155 -3.16 -8.18 -22.11
C ARG A 155 -4.23 -9.21 -21.72
N PRO A 156 -5.42 -9.19 -22.35
CA PRO A 156 -6.52 -10.10 -22.00
C PRO A 156 -6.12 -11.58 -21.91
N GLN A 157 -5.35 -12.10 -22.89
CA GLN A 157 -4.87 -13.49 -22.89
C GLN A 157 -3.98 -13.82 -21.69
N GLN A 158 -3.10 -12.90 -21.27
CA GLN A 158 -2.22 -13.09 -20.12
C GLN A 158 -3.01 -13.03 -18.80
N ARG A 159 -4.00 -12.14 -18.73
CA ARG A 159 -4.88 -12.03 -17.56
C ARG A 159 -5.74 -13.29 -17.41
N GLU A 160 -6.31 -13.79 -18.51
CA GLU A 160 -7.07 -15.04 -18.54
C GLU A 160 -6.23 -16.22 -18.04
N GLN A 161 -5.00 -16.35 -18.55
CA GLN A 161 -4.07 -17.39 -18.09
C GLN A 161 -3.74 -17.25 -16.60
N SER A 162 -3.48 -16.03 -16.12
CA SER A 162 -3.21 -15.78 -14.70
C SER A 162 -4.42 -16.15 -13.82
N ILE A 163 -5.65 -15.87 -14.27
CA ILE A 163 -6.87 -16.26 -13.54
C ILE A 163 -6.99 -17.78 -13.48
N ARG A 164 -6.76 -18.49 -14.59
CA ARG A 164 -6.77 -19.96 -14.61
C ARG A 164 -5.74 -20.55 -13.65
N GLU A 165 -4.52 -20.03 -13.65
CA GLU A 165 -3.46 -20.47 -12.74
C GLU A 165 -3.85 -20.23 -11.27
N MET A 166 -4.44 -19.08 -10.94
CA MET A 166 -4.96 -18.80 -9.59
C MET A 166 -6.05 -19.79 -9.18
N VAL A 167 -6.99 -20.08 -10.08
CA VAL A 167 -8.09 -21.03 -9.79
C VAL A 167 -7.56 -22.43 -9.52
N LEU A 168 -6.61 -22.89 -10.33
CA LEU A 168 -5.93 -24.19 -10.14
C LEU A 168 -5.12 -24.22 -8.85
N HIS A 169 -4.42 -23.14 -8.53
CA HIS A 169 -3.64 -23.02 -7.29
C HIS A 169 -4.51 -23.04 -6.04
N ASN A 170 -5.67 -22.36 -6.07
CA ASN A 170 -6.57 -22.25 -4.94
C ASN A 170 -7.41 -23.52 -4.71
N LYS A 171 -7.46 -24.43 -5.70
CA LYS A 171 -8.10 -25.76 -5.59
C LYS A 171 -9.50 -25.72 -4.98
N TYR A 172 -10.36 -24.82 -5.47
CA TYR A 172 -11.70 -24.61 -4.89
C TYR A 172 -12.58 -25.87 -4.84
N ALA A 173 -12.36 -26.84 -5.73
CA ALA A 173 -13.05 -28.14 -5.70
C ALA A 173 -12.65 -29.02 -4.49
N GLU A 174 -11.47 -28.79 -3.90
CA GLU A 174 -10.94 -29.47 -2.72
C GLU A 174 -11.21 -28.70 -1.41
N ASP A 175 -11.93 -27.57 -1.47
CA ASP A 175 -12.23 -26.78 -0.27
C ASP A 175 -13.18 -27.55 0.66
N LYS A 176 -12.74 -27.76 1.92
CA LYS A 176 -13.45 -28.58 2.90
C LYS A 176 -14.83 -28.01 3.23
N PHE A 177 -14.94 -26.69 3.31
CA PHE A 177 -16.21 -26.05 3.63
C PHE A 177 -17.16 -26.16 2.44
N ALA A 178 -16.70 -25.88 1.22
CA ALA A 178 -17.50 -26.05 0.01
C ALA A 178 -18.07 -27.47 -0.11
N GLN A 179 -17.24 -28.50 0.13
CA GLN A 179 -17.66 -29.90 0.11
C GLN A 179 -18.71 -30.24 1.18
N GLU A 180 -18.58 -29.69 2.40
CA GLU A 180 -19.56 -29.86 3.48
C GLU A 180 -20.96 -29.34 3.08
N PHE A 181 -21.01 -28.26 2.29
CA PHE A 181 -22.26 -27.71 1.75
C PHE A 181 -22.68 -28.34 0.40
N GLY A 182 -21.99 -29.38 -0.07
CA GLY A 182 -22.27 -30.01 -1.37
C GLY A 182 -21.98 -29.11 -2.57
N ILE A 183 -21.16 -28.07 -2.41
CA ILE A 183 -20.76 -27.13 -3.45
C ILE A 183 -19.54 -27.70 -4.18
N ASN A 184 -19.66 -27.86 -5.49
CA ASN A 184 -18.54 -28.21 -6.36
C ASN A 184 -18.27 -27.06 -7.35
N VAL A 185 -17.04 -26.58 -7.37
CA VAL A 185 -16.61 -25.46 -8.21
C VAL A 185 -15.83 -25.99 -9.42
N CYS A 186 -16.39 -25.79 -10.62
CA CYS A 186 -15.67 -26.08 -11.87
C CYS A 186 -14.49 -25.11 -12.03
N SER A 187 -13.33 -25.64 -12.42
CA SER A 187 -12.11 -24.86 -12.64
C SER A 187 -12.03 -24.20 -14.03
N ASP A 188 -12.88 -24.62 -14.96
CA ASP A 188 -12.88 -24.09 -16.33
C ASP A 188 -13.67 -22.79 -16.45
N LEU A 189 -13.23 -21.93 -17.36
CA LEU A 189 -13.95 -20.70 -17.69
C LEU A 189 -15.25 -21.01 -18.41
N VAL A 190 -16.31 -20.30 -18.04
CA VAL A 190 -17.63 -20.43 -18.69
C VAL A 190 -17.57 -19.84 -20.09
N SER A 191 -17.92 -20.66 -21.10
CA SER A 191 -18.11 -20.19 -22.48
C SER A 191 -19.50 -19.59 -22.65
N VAL A 192 -19.56 -18.36 -23.18
CA VAL A 192 -20.82 -17.63 -23.38
C VAL A 192 -20.94 -17.21 -24.86
N PRO A 193 -22.07 -17.48 -25.53
CA PRO A 193 -22.28 -16.99 -26.89
C PRO A 193 -22.38 -15.46 -26.89
N ALA A 194 -21.57 -14.82 -27.72
CA ALA A 194 -21.54 -13.37 -27.88
C ALA A 194 -21.85 -12.96 -29.33
N ARG A 195 -22.27 -11.71 -29.52
CA ARG A 195 -22.51 -11.11 -30.84
C ARG A 195 -21.76 -9.79 -30.96
N VAL A 196 -21.11 -9.56 -32.09
CA VAL A 196 -20.51 -8.26 -32.44
C VAL A 196 -21.55 -7.49 -33.26
N LEU A 197 -22.08 -6.40 -32.70
CA LEU A 197 -23.04 -5.57 -33.41
C LEU A 197 -22.32 -4.72 -34.47
N PRO A 198 -22.93 -4.51 -35.65
CA PRO A 198 -22.38 -3.59 -36.63
C PRO A 198 -22.33 -2.16 -36.04
N PRO A 199 -21.26 -1.39 -36.30
CA PRO A 199 -21.16 -0.03 -35.80
C PRO A 199 -22.18 0.87 -36.52
N PRO A 200 -22.69 1.92 -35.84
CA PRO A 200 -23.57 2.88 -36.49
C PRO A 200 -22.79 3.73 -37.50
N MET A 201 -23.46 4.15 -38.58
CA MET A 201 -22.90 5.14 -39.51
C MET A 201 -22.94 6.53 -38.87
N LEU A 202 -21.77 7.15 -38.71
CA LEU A 202 -21.66 8.53 -38.26
C LEU A 202 -21.86 9.47 -39.45
N ARG A 203 -22.67 10.51 -39.27
CA ARG A 203 -22.91 11.56 -40.28
C ARG A 203 -22.19 12.85 -39.88
N TYR A 204 -21.56 13.47 -40.86
CA TYR A 204 -20.83 14.73 -40.76
C TYR A 204 -21.44 15.76 -41.72
N HIS A 205 -21.02 17.02 -41.57
CA HIS A 205 -21.53 18.11 -42.38
C HIS A 205 -21.13 17.95 -43.85
N ASP A 206 -22.02 18.37 -44.76
CA ASP A 206 -21.88 18.14 -46.19
C ASP A 206 -20.75 18.95 -46.86
N SER A 207 -20.20 19.94 -46.17
CA SER A 207 -19.00 20.68 -46.60
C SER A 207 -17.68 19.94 -46.36
N GLY A 208 -17.70 18.84 -45.58
CA GLY A 208 -16.54 17.98 -45.40
C GLY A 208 -16.25 17.14 -46.65
N LYS A 209 -14.99 16.75 -46.83
CA LYS A 209 -14.58 15.80 -47.88
C LYS A 209 -15.21 14.42 -47.62
N GLU A 210 -15.34 14.05 -46.35
CA GLU A 210 -16.02 12.84 -45.89
C GLU A 210 -17.29 13.22 -45.11
N LYS A 211 -18.44 12.77 -45.61
CA LYS A 211 -19.77 13.07 -45.07
C LYS A 211 -20.30 11.98 -44.15
N THR A 212 -19.74 10.78 -44.26
CA THR A 212 -20.09 9.65 -43.41
C THR A 212 -18.86 8.87 -43.02
N CYS A 213 -18.91 8.18 -41.88
CA CYS A 213 -17.84 7.33 -41.39
C CYS A 213 -18.45 6.12 -40.68
N ALA A 214 -18.00 4.92 -41.07
CA ALA A 214 -18.23 3.71 -40.28
C ALA A 214 -17.07 3.58 -39.28
N PRO A 215 -17.30 3.65 -37.96
CA PRO A 215 -16.27 3.39 -36.97
C PRO A 215 -15.69 1.99 -37.15
N SER A 216 -14.37 1.85 -36.98
CA SER A 216 -13.69 0.56 -37.02
C SER A 216 -13.15 0.24 -35.63
N VAL A 217 -13.52 -0.92 -35.07
CA VAL A 217 -13.12 -1.35 -33.71
C VAL A 217 -13.44 -0.28 -32.65
N GLY A 218 -14.57 0.42 -32.81
CA GLY A 218 -15.00 1.51 -31.93
C GLY A 218 -14.20 2.82 -32.07
N LEU A 219 -13.34 2.94 -33.08
CA LEU A 219 -12.50 4.11 -33.32
C LEU A 219 -12.95 4.87 -34.59
N TRP A 220 -12.87 6.19 -34.53
CA TRP A 220 -13.01 7.10 -35.66
C TRP A 220 -12.16 8.36 -35.40
N ASN A 221 -11.90 9.16 -36.43
CA ASN A 221 -11.21 10.44 -36.30
C ASN A 221 -11.90 11.52 -37.13
N MET A 222 -11.49 12.77 -36.95
CA MET A 222 -12.05 13.95 -37.63
C MET A 222 -11.34 14.33 -38.93
N ILE A 223 -10.36 13.54 -39.38
CA ILE A 223 -9.64 13.81 -40.62
C ILE A 223 -10.67 13.84 -41.76
N ASN A 224 -10.60 14.88 -42.60
CA ASN A 224 -11.48 15.12 -43.76
C ASN A 224 -12.97 15.38 -43.46
N LYS A 225 -13.37 15.53 -42.20
CA LYS A 225 -14.76 15.68 -41.77
C LYS A 225 -15.01 17.08 -41.18
N VAL A 226 -16.24 17.57 -41.32
CA VAL A 226 -16.69 18.84 -40.72
C VAL A 226 -17.84 18.55 -39.76
N LEU A 227 -17.84 19.20 -38.59
CA LEU A 227 -18.89 19.03 -37.59
C LEU A 227 -20.23 19.54 -38.14
N VAL A 228 -21.30 18.78 -37.87
CA VAL A 228 -22.67 19.28 -38.05
C VAL A 228 -22.92 20.31 -36.95
N ILE A 229 -23.19 21.55 -37.33
CA ILE A 229 -23.58 22.64 -36.43
C ILE A 229 -25.11 22.72 -36.42
#